data_AF-A0AAV2S7T6-F1
#
_entry.id   AF-A0AAV2S7T6-F1
#
_cell.length_a   1.000
_cell.length_b   1.000
_cell.length_c   1.000
_cell.angle_alpha   90.00
_cell.angle_beta   90.00
_cell.angle_gamma   90.00
#
_symmetry.space_group_name_H-M   'P 1'
#
loop_
_entity.id
_entity.type
_entity.pdbx_description
1 polymer ?
#
loop_
_entity_poly.entity_id
_entity_poly.type
_entity_poly.pdbx_seq_one_letter_code
_entity_poly.pdbx_strand_id
1 'polypeptide(L)'
;PLICRLLLNMYINQKLRVKWAGTYSEEFTVTNGVKQGGVISPILYCVYIYIDGLINELKASGVGCFMTKVYAGIFIYADDLKLLAPSVHALRIMLNICLNYASKFDVKFNDK
;
A
#
# COMPACT_ATOMS: atom_id res chain seq x y z
N PRO A 1 -0.77 -13.40 -17.65
CA PRO A 1 0.53 -14.04 -17.33
C PRO A 1 0.37 -15.18 -16.31
N LEU A 2 1.10 -16.28 -16.48
CA LEU A 2 0.97 -17.52 -15.70
C LEU A 2 1.28 -17.29 -14.20
N ILE A 3 2.24 -16.41 -13.91
CA ILE A 3 2.65 -16.02 -12.55
C ILE A 3 1.50 -15.33 -11.79
N CYS A 4 0.77 -14.41 -12.43
CA CYS A 4 -0.36 -13.73 -11.78
C CYS A 4 -1.48 -14.72 -11.42
N ARG A 5 -1.74 -15.71 -12.26
CA ARG A 5 -2.74 -16.76 -11.97
C ARG A 5 -2.29 -17.66 -10.83
N LEU A 6 -1.01 -18.02 -10.78
CA LEU A 6 -0.44 -18.78 -9.66
C LEU A 6 -0.56 -18.02 -8.35
N LEU A 7 -0.15 -16.75 -8.32
CA LEU A 7 -0.26 -15.89 -7.14
C LEU A 7 -1.73 -15.74 -6.71
N LEU A 8 -2.62 -15.46 -7.65
CA LEU A 8 -4.06 -15.36 -7.37
C LEU A 8 -4.60 -16.65 -6.74
N ASN A 9 -4.25 -17.81 -7.32
CA ASN A 9 -4.68 -19.10 -6.79
C ASN A 9 -4.12 -19.38 -5.39
N MET A 10 -2.87 -18.99 -5.12
CA MET A 10 -2.25 -19.12 -3.80
C MET A 10 -2.92 -18.23 -2.74
N TYR A 11 -3.26 -16.99 -3.08
CA TYR A 11 -3.90 -16.06 -2.13
C TYR A 11 -5.40 -16.33 -1.94
N ILE A 12 -6.10 -16.88 -2.94
CA ILE A 12 -7.53 -17.24 -2.82
C ILE A 12 -7.73 -18.50 -1.96
N ASN A 13 -6.88 -19.52 -2.15
CA ASN A 13 -7.06 -20.83 -1.50
C ASN A 13 -6.24 -21.00 -0.21
N GLN A 14 -5.75 -19.91 0.38
CA GLN A 14 -4.94 -19.99 1.60
C GLN A 14 -5.80 -20.30 2.84
N LYS A 15 -5.33 -21.26 3.64
CA LYS A 15 -5.79 -21.49 5.02
C LYS A 15 -4.64 -21.23 5.97
N LEU A 16 -4.92 -20.54 7.06
CA LEU A 16 -3.93 -20.20 8.09
C LEU A 16 -4.30 -20.88 9.41
N ARG A 17 -3.26 -21.19 10.19
CA ARG A 17 -3.36 -21.61 11.60
C ARG A 17 -2.31 -20.85 12.39
N VAL A 18 -2.66 -20.41 13.59
CA VAL A 18 -1.72 -19.77 14.51
C VAL A 18 -1.14 -20.84 15.43
N LYS A 19 0.18 -20.88 15.56
CA LYS A 19 0.86 -21.71 16.56
C LYS A 19 1.21 -20.83 17.75
N TRP A 20 0.71 -21.16 18.92
CA TRP A 20 1.01 -20.46 20.17
C TRP A 20 1.32 -21.47 21.28
N ALA A 21 2.45 -21.30 21.98
CA ALA A 21 2.85 -22.17 23.10
C ALA A 21 2.77 -23.69 22.83
N GLY A 22 2.95 -24.12 21.57
CA GLY A 22 2.90 -25.53 21.17
C GLY A 22 1.51 -26.04 20.75
N THR A 23 0.44 -25.26 20.93
CA THR A 23 -0.89 -25.58 20.42
C THR A 23 -1.17 -24.83 19.12
N TYR A 24 -2.00 -25.43 18.27
CA TYR A 24 -2.44 -24.85 17.00
C TYR A 24 -3.89 -24.38 17.13
N SER A 25 -4.21 -23.22 16.57
CA SER A 25 -5.59 -22.76 16.42
C SER A 25 -6.34 -23.60 15.38
N GLU A 26 -7.66 -23.43 15.35
CA GLU A 26 -8.49 -23.88 14.22
C GLU A 26 -8.05 -23.21 12.91
N GLU A 27 -8.31 -23.89 11.79
CA GLU A 27 -8.08 -23.33 10.45
C GLU A 27 -9.06 -22.22 10.16
N PHE A 28 -8.53 -21.07 9.76
CA PHE A 28 -9.33 -19.99 9.21
C PHE A 28 -8.84 -19.63 7.80
N THR A 29 -9.79 -19.29 6.94
CA THR A 29 -9.51 -18.78 5.61
C THR A 29 -9.26 -17.27 5.69
N VAL A 30 -8.25 -16.80 4.97
CA VAL A 30 -7.97 -15.35 4.86
C VAL A 30 -8.26 -14.91 3.44
N THR A 31 -9.33 -14.12 3.30
CA THR A 31 -9.79 -13.57 2.03
C THR A 31 -9.12 -12.24 1.71
N ASN A 32 -8.81 -11.42 2.72
CA ASN A 32 -8.20 -10.10 2.57
C ASN A 32 -6.85 -10.02 3.27
N GLY A 33 -5.86 -9.45 2.58
CA GLY A 33 -4.53 -9.19 3.11
C GLY A 33 -3.45 -10.10 2.54
N VAL A 34 -2.22 -9.60 2.58
CA VAL A 34 -1.03 -10.36 2.20
C VAL A 34 -0.45 -11.08 3.42
N LYS A 35 0.14 -12.26 3.20
CA LYS A 35 0.70 -13.08 4.27
C LYS A 35 1.90 -12.38 4.91
N GLN A 36 1.85 -12.08 6.20
CA GLN A 36 2.99 -11.49 6.92
C GLN A 36 4.14 -12.51 6.96
N GLY A 37 5.35 -12.07 6.59
CA GLY A 37 6.54 -12.94 6.48
C GLY A 37 6.69 -13.67 5.13
N GLY A 38 5.79 -13.47 4.17
CA GLY A 38 6.01 -13.90 2.80
C GLY A 38 6.98 -12.98 2.07
N VAL A 39 7.99 -13.52 1.38
CA VAL A 39 9.01 -12.73 0.64
C VAL A 39 8.38 -11.81 -0.42
N ILE A 40 7.25 -12.24 -1.00
CA ILE A 40 6.55 -11.52 -2.08
C ILE A 40 5.52 -10.52 -1.52
N SER A 41 5.10 -10.67 -0.25
CA SER A 41 4.06 -9.83 0.35
C SER A 41 4.42 -8.34 0.41
N PRO A 42 5.67 -7.94 0.78
CA PRO A 42 6.06 -6.52 0.74
C PRO A 42 6.02 -5.93 -0.66
N ILE A 43 6.42 -6.71 -1.67
CA ILE A 43 6.46 -6.27 -3.07
C ILE A 43 5.04 -6.07 -3.59
N LEU A 44 4.14 -7.03 -3.34
CA LEU A 44 2.73 -6.91 -3.76
C LEU A 44 2.05 -5.72 -3.10
N TYR A 45 2.30 -5.49 -1.80
CA TYR A 45 1.76 -4.34 -1.08
C TYR A 45 2.25 -3.00 -1.66
N CYS A 46 3.57 -2.85 -1.82
CA CYS A 46 4.17 -1.61 -2.32
C CYS A 46 3.74 -1.30 -3.77
N VAL A 47 3.79 -2.30 -4.66
CA VAL A 47 3.47 -2.09 -6.08
C VAL A 47 1.98 -1.82 -6.27
N TYR A 48 1.12 -2.63 -5.66
CA TYR A 48 -0.30 -2.61 -5.95
C TYR A 48 -1.03 -1.41 -5.33
N ILE A 49 -0.67 -1.04 -4.09
CA ILE A 49 -1.39 0.01 -3.37
C ILE A 49 -0.81 1.40 -3.67
N TYR A 50 0.51 1.51 -3.88
CA TYR A 50 1.16 2.83 -3.84
C TYR A 50 1.77 3.26 -5.17
N ILE A 51 2.45 2.35 -5.87
CA ILE A 51 3.30 2.73 -7.01
C ILE A 51 2.47 3.07 -8.25
N ASP A 52 1.44 2.30 -8.58
CA ASP A 52 0.73 2.47 -9.86
C ASP A 52 -0.40 3.50 -9.82
N GLY A 53 -1.07 3.68 -8.67
CA GLY A 53 -2.21 4.59 -8.56
C GLY A 53 -1.87 5.93 -7.92
N LEU A 54 -1.47 5.88 -6.64
CA LEU A 54 -1.33 7.08 -5.80
C LEU A 54 -0.22 8.01 -6.28
N ILE A 55 0.97 7.48 -6.59
CA ILE A 55 2.11 8.29 -7.07
C ILE A 55 1.77 8.95 -8.41
N ASN A 56 1.03 8.25 -9.28
CA ASN A 56 0.64 8.79 -10.58
C ASN A 56 -0.41 9.89 -10.47
N GLU A 57 -1.42 9.74 -9.60
CA GLU A 57 -2.39 10.82 -9.31
C GLU A 57 -1.71 12.05 -8.69
N LEU A 58 -0.76 11.84 -7.76
CA LEU A 58 0.01 12.93 -7.15
C LEU A 58 0.91 13.64 -8.16
N LYS A 59 1.61 12.90 -9.03
CA LYS A 59 2.40 13.50 -10.12
C LYS A 59 1.52 14.27 -11.10
N ALA A 60 0.35 13.74 -11.46
CA ALA A 60 -0.60 14.40 -12.37
C ALA A 60 -1.17 15.69 -11.78
N SER A 61 -1.33 15.77 -10.45
CA SER A 61 -1.76 16.99 -9.78
C SER A 61 -0.74 18.13 -9.88
N GLY A 62 0.53 17.83 -10.17
CA GLY A 62 1.62 18.81 -10.20
C GLY A 62 1.96 19.40 -8.82
N VAL A 63 1.37 18.87 -7.74
CA VAL A 63 1.54 19.38 -6.37
C VAL A 63 2.58 18.53 -5.63
N GLY A 64 3.52 19.21 -4.95
CA GLY A 64 4.58 18.59 -4.16
C GLY A 64 5.92 19.28 -4.37
N CYS A 65 6.98 18.69 -3.83
CA CYS A 65 8.34 19.16 -4.08
C CYS A 65 8.95 18.51 -5.33
N PHE A 66 9.64 19.34 -6.11
CA PHE A 66 10.45 18.92 -7.24
C PHE A 66 11.91 19.21 -6.91
N MET A 67 12.73 18.16 -6.85
CA MET A 67 14.18 18.34 -6.77
C MET A 67 14.74 18.30 -8.19
N THR A 68 15.11 19.47 -8.71
CA THR A 68 15.60 19.66 -10.08
C THR A 68 14.57 19.23 -11.14
N LYS A 69 14.61 17.95 -11.56
CA LYS A 69 13.71 17.34 -12.56
C LYS A 69 12.98 16.10 -12.03
N VAL A 70 13.20 15.73 -10.78
CA VAL A 70 12.62 14.55 -10.15
C VAL A 70 11.52 14.97 -9.18
N TYR A 71 10.35 14.37 -9.34
CA TYR A 71 9.25 14.53 -8.38
C TYR A 71 9.62 13.85 -7.07
N ALA A 72 9.81 14.65 -6.02
CA ALA A 72 10.17 14.23 -4.67
C ALA A 72 9.06 14.64 -3.68
N GLY A 73 7.80 14.59 -4.12
CA GLY A 73 6.63 14.99 -3.32
C GLY A 73 6.14 13.90 -2.36
N ILE A 74 6.52 12.65 -2.59
CA ILE A 74 6.07 11.51 -1.77
C ILE A 74 7.21 10.51 -1.60
N PHE A 75 7.41 10.07 -0.35
CA PHE A 75 8.33 9.01 0.03
C PHE A 75 7.53 7.90 0.68
N ILE A 76 7.69 6.67 0.20
CA ILE A 76 6.91 5.53 0.64
C ILE A 76 7.88 4.41 0.96
N TYR A 77 7.74 3.83 2.14
CA TYR A 77 8.51 2.70 2.59
C TYR A 77 7.60 1.75 3.38
N ALA A 78 7.28 0.60 2.79
CA ALA A 78 6.31 -0.33 3.35
C ALA A 78 4.98 0.36 3.70
N ASP A 79 4.61 0.40 4.97
CA ASP A 79 3.43 1.05 5.54
C ASP A 79 3.63 2.55 5.84
N ASP A 80 4.87 3.03 5.88
CA ASP A 80 5.19 4.44 6.11
C ASP A 80 5.09 5.26 4.82
N LEU A 81 4.26 6.29 4.85
CA LEU A 81 4.11 7.26 3.76
C LEU A 81 4.38 8.67 4.29
N LYS A 82 5.25 9.40 3.60
CA LYS A 82 5.63 10.79 3.93
C LYS A 82 5.42 11.68 2.72
N LEU A 83 4.66 12.76 2.90
CA LEU A 83 4.44 13.79 1.90
C LEU A 83 5.40 14.95 2.13
N LEU A 84 5.93 15.50 1.04
CA LEU A 84 6.86 16.63 1.08
C LEU A 84 6.36 17.71 0.11
N ALA A 85 6.03 18.87 0.68
CA ALA A 85 5.44 19.99 -0.05
C ALA A 85 6.09 21.31 0.39
N PRO A 86 6.22 22.29 -0.52
CA PRO A 86 6.82 23.58 -0.21
C PRO A 86 5.88 24.52 0.56
N SER A 87 4.58 24.21 0.62
CA SER A 87 3.58 25.02 1.33
C SER A 87 2.53 24.15 2.02
N VAL A 88 1.93 24.68 3.08
CA VAL A 88 0.83 24.04 3.81
C VAL A 88 -0.40 23.86 2.91
N HIS A 89 -0.65 24.81 2.00
CA HIS A 89 -1.74 24.71 1.03
C HIS A 89 -1.53 23.52 0.07
N ALA A 90 -0.32 23.36 -0.47
CA ALA A 90 0.04 22.22 -1.30
C ALA A 90 -0.09 20.89 -0.53
N LEU A 91 0.35 20.85 0.74
CA LEU A 91 0.23 19.66 1.58
C LEU A 91 -1.24 19.24 1.77
N ARG A 92 -2.16 20.19 1.99
CA ARG A 92 -3.59 19.89 2.13
C ARG A 92 -4.19 19.31 0.86
N ILE A 93 -3.78 19.78 -0.31
CA ILE A 93 -4.22 19.23 -1.60
C ILE A 93 -3.73 17.78 -1.74
N MET A 94 -2.45 17.52 -1.44
CA MET A 94 -1.86 16.17 -1.50
C MET A 94 -2.55 15.21 -0.52
N LEU A 95 -2.88 15.67 0.69
CA LEU A 95 -3.63 14.88 1.68
C LEU A 95 -5.04 14.54 1.17
N ASN A 96 -5.74 15.49 0.55
CA ASN A 96 -7.08 15.24 -0.01
C ASN A 96 -7.04 14.19 -1.13
N ILE A 97 -6.00 14.21 -1.98
CA ILE A 97 -5.79 13.18 -3.01
C ILE A 97 -5.57 11.82 -2.34
N CYS A 98 -4.70 11.75 -1.32
CA CYS A 98 -4.45 10.53 -0.57
C CYS A 98 -5.72 9.98 0.10
N LEU A 99 -6.53 10.85 0.72
CA LEU A 99 -7.80 10.46 1.37
C LEU A 99 -8.82 9.92 0.36
N ASN A 100 -8.96 10.58 -0.79
CA ASN A 100 -9.84 10.12 -1.86
C ASN A 100 -9.36 8.77 -2.42
N TYR A 101 -8.06 8.60 -2.61
CA TYR A 101 -7.47 7.33 -3.01
C TYR A 101 -7.70 6.23 -1.96
N ALA A 102 -7.47 6.53 -0.68
CA ALA A 102 -7.76 5.61 0.43
C ALA A 102 -9.20 5.14 0.43
N SER A 103 -10.16 6.06 0.22
CA SER A 103 -11.58 5.71 0.15
C SER A 103 -11.92 4.82 -1.04
N LYS A 104 -11.22 4.96 -2.18
CA LYS A 104 -11.44 4.12 -3.37
C LYS A 104 -10.86 2.72 -3.23
N PHE A 105 -9.71 2.60 -2.57
CA PHE A 105 -8.96 1.35 -2.44
C PHE A 105 -9.13 0.67 -1.07
N ASP A 106 -10.05 1.17 -0.24
CA ASP A 106 -10.33 0.72 1.14
C ASP A 106 -9.06 0.63 2.02
N VAL A 107 -8.17 1.61 1.83
CA VAL A 107 -6.94 1.75 2.61
C VAL A 107 -7.20 2.70 3.77
N LYS A 108 -6.84 2.29 4.98
CA LYS A 108 -6.94 3.14 6.18
C LYS A 108 -5.59 3.76 6.48
N PHE A 109 -5.51 5.08 6.40
CA PHE A 109 -4.38 5.84 6.95
C PHE A 109 -4.64 6.10 8.44
N ASN A 110 -3.62 5.89 9.27
CA ASN A 110 -3.66 6.26 10.67
C ASN A 110 -3.22 7.74 10.78
N ASP A 111 -4.02 8.57 11.44
CA ASP A 111 -3.86 10.03 11.50
C ASP A 111 -3.16 10.52 12.78
N LYS A 112 -2.52 9.62 13.53
CA LYS A 112 -1.85 9.91 14.81
C LYS A 112 -0.38 10.24 14.67
#